data_AF-A0A0A9F8J8-F1
#
_entry.id   AF-A0A0A9F8J8-F1
#
_cell.length_a   1.000
_cell.length_b   1.000
_cell.length_c   1.000
_cell.angle_alpha   90.00
_cell.angle_beta   90.00
_cell.angle_gamma   90.00
#
_symmetry.space_group_name_H-M   'P 1'
#
loop_
_entity.id
_entity.type
_entity.pdbx_description
1 polymer ?
#
loop_
_entity_poly.entity_id
_entity_poly.type
_entity_poly.pdbx_seq_one_letter_code
_entity_poly.pdbx_strand_id
1 'polypeptide(L)'
;MRHAIVVNIGDQLEVITNGRYKSVMHRVLTRPEENRMSIASFYNPGADAVIFPAPALVTAESGSGGRQTYPKFVFEDYMNLYVRHKFEAKEPRFEAMKSAIATA
;
A
#
# COMPACT_ATOMS: atom_id res chain seq x y z
N MET A 1 8.83 -22.97 -10.97
CA MET A 1 7.89 -22.46 -12.00
C MET A 1 8.71 -21.85 -13.12
N ARG A 2 8.50 -22.28 -14.37
CA ARG A 2 9.07 -21.63 -15.55
C ARG A 2 7.97 -20.81 -16.20
N HIS A 3 8.31 -19.65 -16.79
CA HIS A 3 7.36 -18.77 -17.48
C HIS A 3 6.16 -18.33 -16.62
N ALA A 4 6.40 -18.04 -15.34
CA ALA A 4 5.37 -17.56 -14.41
C ALA A 4 5.67 -16.14 -13.95
N ILE A 5 4.61 -15.40 -13.60
CA ILE A 5 4.70 -14.07 -13.00
C ILE A 5 4.21 -14.17 -11.56
N VAL A 6 4.99 -13.63 -10.63
CA VAL A 6 4.56 -13.43 -9.26
C VAL A 6 3.94 -12.04 -9.17
N VAL A 7 2.69 -11.97 -8.70
CA VAL A 7 1.97 -10.73 -8.50
C VAL A 7 1.76 -10.50 -7.01
N ASN A 8 2.12 -9.31 -6.54
CA ASN A 8 1.77 -8.83 -5.21
C ASN A 8 1.06 -7.49 -5.32
N ILE A 9 0.33 -7.13 -4.27
CA ILE A 9 -0.33 -5.84 -4.14
C ILE A 9 0.49 -4.92 -3.23
N GLY A 10 0.39 -3.61 -3.46
CA GLY A 10 1.04 -2.59 -2.64
C GLY A 10 0.06 -1.86 -1.71
N ASP A 11 0.61 -0.99 -0.87
CA ASP A 11 -0.10 -0.26 0.19
C ASP A 11 -1.30 0.55 -0.34
N GLN A 12 -1.25 1.01 -1.58
CA GLN A 12 -2.33 1.78 -2.22
C GLN A 12 -3.61 0.95 -2.43
N LEU A 13 -3.48 -0.31 -2.85
CA LEU A 13 -4.63 -1.22 -2.98
C LEU A 13 -5.18 -1.62 -1.60
N GLU A 14 -4.34 -1.68 -0.58
CA GLU A 14 -4.80 -1.88 0.79
C GLU A 14 -5.69 -0.73 1.25
N VAL A 15 -5.32 0.51 0.96
CA VAL A 15 -6.15 1.68 1.25
C VAL A 15 -7.45 1.64 0.45
N ILE A 16 -7.38 1.46 -0.87
CA ILE A 16 -8.56 1.48 -1.76
C ILE A 16 -9.58 0.41 -1.36
N THR A 17 -9.10 -0.76 -0.93
CA THR A 17 -9.96 -1.88 -0.56
C THR A 17 -10.41 -1.85 0.91
N ASN A 18 -10.16 -0.74 1.61
CA ASN A 18 -10.43 -0.60 3.05
C ASN A 18 -9.79 -1.71 3.90
N GLY A 19 -8.67 -2.26 3.45
CA GLY A 19 -7.96 -3.33 4.15
C GLY A 19 -8.40 -4.76 3.81
N ARG A 20 -9.38 -4.95 2.91
CA ARG A 20 -9.76 -6.28 2.41
C ARG A 20 -8.59 -7.02 1.78
N TYR A 21 -7.75 -6.30 1.04
CA TYR A 21 -6.53 -6.84 0.45
C TYR A 21 -5.31 -6.14 1.06
N LYS A 22 -4.55 -6.85 1.90
CA LYS A 22 -3.41 -6.29 2.63
C LYS A 22 -2.11 -6.43 1.85
N SER A 23 -1.32 -5.35 1.79
CA SER A 23 0.06 -5.34 1.36
C SER A 23 0.94 -6.08 2.37
N VAL A 24 1.73 -7.03 1.89
CA VAL A 24 2.47 -7.98 2.73
C VAL A 24 3.97 -7.69 2.76
N MET A 25 4.54 -7.87 3.95
CA MET A 25 6.00 -7.81 4.14
C MET A 25 6.68 -8.93 3.36
N HIS A 26 7.72 -8.58 2.63
CA HIS A 26 8.52 -9.52 1.86
C HIS A 26 10.00 -9.15 1.95
N ARG A 27 10.87 -10.16 1.83
CA ARG A 27 12.33 -10.00 1.82
C ARG A 27 12.97 -10.98 0.85
N VAL A 28 14.16 -10.65 0.38
CA VAL A 28 15.01 -11.56 -0.41
C VAL A 28 16.22 -11.92 0.44
N LEU A 29 16.48 -13.21 0.58
CA LEU A 29 17.66 -13.72 1.30
C LEU A 29 18.79 -13.99 0.31
N THR A 30 20.03 -13.72 0.71
CA THR A 30 21.22 -14.03 -0.07
C THR A 30 21.55 -15.53 0.02
N ARG A 31 22.20 -16.06 -1.00
CA ARG A 31 22.75 -17.43 -1.04
C ARG A 31 24.19 -17.37 -1.56
N PRO A 32 25.17 -18.04 -0.92
CA PRO A 32 26.58 -17.90 -1.28
C PRO A 32 26.93 -18.33 -2.71
N GLU A 33 26.22 -19.32 -3.26
CA GLU A 33 26.61 -20.02 -4.50
C GLU A 33 25.62 -19.82 -5.66
N GLU A 34 24.58 -19.00 -5.48
CA GLU A 34 23.49 -18.86 -6.44
C GLU A 34 23.24 -17.40 -6.81
N ASN A 35 23.14 -17.13 -8.12
CA ASN A 35 22.68 -15.85 -8.62
C ASN A 35 21.19 -15.92 -8.99
N ARG A 36 20.38 -15.04 -8.38
CA ARG A 36 18.95 -14.90 -8.68
C ARG A 36 18.68 -13.58 -9.39
N MET A 37 18.39 -13.64 -10.68
CA MET A 37 17.88 -12.50 -11.44
C MET A 37 16.45 -12.14 -11.02
N SER A 38 16.14 -10.84 -10.93
CA SER A 38 14.80 -10.34 -10.63
C SER A 38 14.52 -9.10 -11.49
N ILE A 39 13.45 -9.15 -12.27
CA ILE A 39 12.92 -8.00 -13.00
C ILE A 39 11.55 -7.70 -12.39
N ALA A 40 11.42 -6.55 -11.72
CA ALA A 40 10.21 -6.16 -11.02
C ALA A 40 9.63 -4.88 -11.65
N SER A 41 8.40 -4.98 -12.13
CA SER A 41 7.64 -3.86 -12.67
C SER A 41 6.59 -3.41 -11.64
N PHE A 42 6.47 -2.10 -11.45
CA PHE A 42 5.52 -1.51 -10.51
C PHE A 42 4.54 -0.63 -11.28
N TYR A 43 3.25 -0.96 -11.22
CA TYR A 43 2.18 -0.13 -11.77
C TYR A 43 1.60 0.72 -10.64
N ASN A 44 2.08 1.96 -10.53
CA ASN A 44 1.69 2.87 -9.46
C ASN A 44 0.65 3.89 -9.94
N PRO A 45 -0.11 4.52 -9.03
CA PRO A 45 -0.92 5.69 -9.34
C PRO A 45 -0.08 6.85 -9.91
N GLY A 46 -0.74 7.79 -10.58
CA GLY A 46 -0.14 9.08 -10.91
C GLY A 46 0.25 9.87 -9.66
N ALA A 47 1.24 10.77 -9.78
CA ALA A 47 1.76 11.53 -8.64
C ALA A 47 0.65 12.33 -7.91
N ASP A 48 -0.23 12.96 -8.67
CA ASP A 48 -1.37 13.77 -8.22
C ASP A 48 -2.63 12.93 -7.89
N ALA A 49 -2.57 11.61 -8.02
CA ALA A 49 -3.71 10.75 -7.77
C ALA A 49 -4.12 10.78 -6.29
N VAL A 50 -5.41 11.02 -6.03
CA VAL A 50 -5.98 11.00 -4.69
C VAL A 50 -6.41 9.57 -4.33
N ILE A 51 -5.79 9.00 -3.29
CA ILE A 51 -6.01 7.63 -2.82
C ILE A 51 -6.89 7.65 -1.58
N PHE A 52 -7.94 6.82 -1.57
CA PHE A 52 -8.86 6.68 -0.44
C PHE A 52 -9.66 5.36 -0.54
N PRO A 53 -10.26 4.88 0.56
CA PRO A 53 -11.14 3.71 0.54
C PRO A 53 -12.32 3.88 -0.42
N ALA A 54 -12.53 2.90 -1.30
CA ALA A 54 -13.66 2.91 -2.22
C ALA A 54 -14.98 2.90 -1.42
N PRO A 55 -15.91 3.84 -1.65
CA PRO A 55 -17.12 3.98 -0.83
C PRO A 55 -17.96 2.71 -0.73
N ALA A 56 -18.07 1.96 -1.84
CA ALA A 56 -18.80 0.69 -1.88
C ALA A 56 -18.17 -0.41 -1.01
N LEU A 57 -16.85 -0.35 -0.77
CA LEU A 57 -16.14 -1.33 0.05
C LEU A 57 -16.16 -0.97 1.53
N VAL A 58 -16.34 0.31 1.87
CA VAL A 58 -16.56 0.74 3.26
C VAL A 58 -17.95 0.29 3.75
N THR A 59 -18.97 0.36 2.89
CA THR A 59 -20.35 -0.02 3.25
C THR A 59 -20.59 -1.53 3.20
N ALA A 60 -19.96 -2.25 2.27
CA ALA A 60 -20.17 -3.69 2.07
C ALA A 60 -19.54 -4.56 3.17
N GLU A 61 -18.53 -4.09 3.90
CA GLU A 61 -17.86 -4.86 4.96
C GLU A 61 -18.67 -4.92 6.28
N SER A 62 -19.90 -4.41 6.32
CA SER A 62 -20.58 -4.17 7.58
C SER A 62 -22.07 -4.53 7.56
N GLY A 63 -22.38 -5.65 8.23
CA GLY A 63 -23.62 -5.78 9.00
C GLY A 63 -23.69 -4.82 10.21
N SER A 64 -22.70 -3.93 10.38
CA SER A 64 -22.61 -2.94 11.46
C SER A 64 -21.89 -1.65 11.01
N GLY A 65 -22.56 -0.73 10.30
CA GLY A 65 -22.18 0.69 10.21
C GLY A 65 -20.77 1.04 9.68
N GLY A 66 -20.42 0.57 8.48
CA GLY A 66 -19.14 0.76 7.75
C GLY A 66 -18.23 1.90 8.24
N ARG A 67 -17.13 1.54 8.92
CA ARG A 67 -16.13 2.50 9.42
C ARG A 67 -14.94 2.57 8.46
N GLN A 68 -14.71 3.76 7.92
CA GLN A 68 -13.51 4.06 7.15
C GLN A 68 -12.26 3.91 8.04
N THR A 69 -11.37 2.98 7.70
CA THR A 69 -10.19 2.67 8.54
C THR A 69 -8.92 3.35 8.02
N TYR A 70 -8.84 3.57 6.70
CA TYR A 70 -7.66 4.13 6.04
C TYR A 70 -7.85 5.60 5.63
N PRO A 71 -6.75 6.38 5.57
CA PRO A 71 -6.77 7.80 5.22
C PRO A 71 -7.15 8.06 3.75
N LYS A 72 -7.47 9.32 3.47
CA LYS A 72 -7.44 9.92 2.12
C LYS A 72 -6.13 10.71 1.99
N PHE A 73 -5.43 10.65 0.86
CA PHE A 73 -4.18 11.40 0.65
C PHE A 73 -3.80 11.48 -0.84
N VAL A 74 -2.84 12.33 -1.20
CA VAL A 74 -2.23 12.37 -2.54
C VAL A 74 -1.07 11.36 -2.59
N PHE A 75 -0.97 10.59 -3.68
CA PHE A 75 0.01 9.52 -3.80
C PHE A 75 1.46 9.98 -3.65
N GLU A 76 1.82 11.14 -4.21
CA GLU A 76 3.15 11.71 -4.08
C GLU A 76 3.54 12.01 -2.62
N ASP A 77 2.62 12.52 -1.80
CA ASP A 77 2.86 12.78 -0.37
C ASP A 77 3.17 11.47 0.38
N TYR A 78 2.42 10.42 0.08
CA TYR A 78 2.69 9.09 0.63
C TYR A 78 4.08 8.58 0.20
N MET A 79 4.45 8.76 -1.07
CA MET A 79 5.75 8.32 -1.58
C MET A 79 6.91 9.07 -0.94
N ASN A 80 6.76 10.38 -0.72
CA ASN A 80 7.75 11.22 -0.02
C ASN A 80 8.02 10.74 1.42
N LEU A 81 6.99 10.25 2.11
CA LEU A 81 7.13 9.61 3.42
C LEU A 81 7.73 8.20 3.29
N TYR A 82 7.21 7.40 2.34
CA TYR A 82 7.61 6.01 2.13
C TYR A 82 9.11 5.86 1.87
N VAL A 83 9.71 6.70 1.03
CA VAL A 83 11.14 6.59 0.71
C VAL A 83 12.04 6.81 1.92
N ARG A 84 11.57 7.52 2.96
CA ARG A 84 12.31 7.78 4.20
C ARG A 84 12.13 6.65 5.22
N HIS A 85 10.98 5.98 5.21
CA HIS A 85 10.58 4.98 6.22
C HIS A 85 10.30 3.59 5.63
N LYS A 86 10.90 3.26 4.48
CA LYS A 86 10.57 2.08 3.67
C LYS A 86 10.68 0.75 4.43
N PHE A 87 11.67 0.63 5.31
CA PHE A 87 11.97 -0.61 6.03
C PHE A 87 11.42 -0.63 7.46
N GLU A 88 10.70 0.42 7.87
CA GLU A 88 9.99 0.49 9.14
C GLU A 88 8.58 -0.11 9.02
N ALA A 89 7.88 -0.21 10.15
CA ALA A 89 6.49 -0.65 10.20
C ALA A 89 5.62 0.18 9.24
N LYS A 90 4.60 -0.45 8.63
CA LYS A 90 3.78 0.21 7.60
C LYS A 90 2.67 1.07 8.18
N GLU A 91 2.15 0.65 9.32
CA GLU A 91 0.99 1.24 9.98
C GLU A 91 1.21 2.72 10.30
N PRO A 92 2.38 3.15 10.85
CA PRO A 92 2.66 4.57 11.08
C PRO A 92 2.59 5.44 9.82
N ARG A 93 2.84 4.91 8.63
CA ARG A 93 2.72 5.68 7.38
C ARG A 93 1.27 6.04 7.08
N PHE A 94 0.33 5.13 7.31
CA PHE A 94 -1.10 5.43 7.16
C PHE A 94 -1.59 6.41 8.23
N GLU A 95 -1.10 6.29 9.46
CA GLU A 95 -1.46 7.24 10.52
C GLU A 95 -0.93 8.65 10.23
N ALA A 96 0.31 8.77 9.73
CA ALA A 96 0.88 10.06 9.33
C ALA A 96 0.04 10.77 8.25
N MET A 97 -0.53 10.01 7.30
CA MET A 97 -1.39 10.56 6.25
C MET A 97 -2.76 11.04 6.78
N LYS A 98 -3.24 10.53 7.92
CA LYS A 98 -4.47 11.04 8.56
C LYS A 98 -4.24 12.44 9.13
N SER A 99 -3.09 12.66 9.77
CA SER A 99 -2.77 13.91 10.45
C SER A 99 -2.49 15.06 9.49
N ALA A 100 -2.01 14.79 8.28
CA ALA A 100 -1.72 15.82 7.28
C ALA A 100 -2.97 16.58 6.77
N ILE A 101 -4.16 15.95 6.83
CA ILE A 101 -5.43 16.57 6.45
C ILE A 101 -6.02 17.44 7.57
N ALA A 102 -5.66 17.19 8.84
CA ALA A 102 -6.25 17.93 9.97
C ALA A 102 -5.69 19.36 10.14
N THR A 103 -4.59 19.69 9.46
CA THR A 103 -3.90 20.99 9.53
C THR A 103 -4.02 21.84 8.26
N ALA A 104 -4.87 21.45 7.31
CA ALA A 104 -5.21 22.21 6.12
C ALA A 104 -6.69 22.61 6.16
#